data_AF-A0A5A9Z6C4-F1
#
_entry.id   AF-A0A5A9Z6C4-F1
#
_cell.length_a   1.000
_cell.length_b   1.000
_cell.length_c   1.000
_cell.angle_alpha   90.00
_cell.angle_beta   90.00
_cell.angle_gamma   90.00
#
_symmetry.space_group_name_H-M   'P 1'
#
loop_
_entity.id
_entity.type
_entity.pdbx_description
1 polymer ?
#
loop_
_entity_poly.entity_id
_entity_poly.type
_entity_poly.pdbx_seq_one_letter_code
_entity_poly.pdbx_strand_id
1 'polypeptide(L)'
;MMQIISNLEVTQLVVENPIGQDNPPLLFTHNGDDSQKPPTQHVLALSDFDVDWQNKLTDEQLDKFVDDGWMIIDGVFENKALLALQSESGFIDYRDAELTAGIRVSNIRGDQIRWITENFFAGFYYLQSINALGALFNRSLFAGIRHSEAHYACYPVGFGYQWHSDNPAGRDERVISAVFYLNDDWSDSDGGALEVVDKHGVHHTVMPVANRLVIFDSDLQHQVQIAHRQRYSIATWMRRDGLVPFVEDNI
;
A
#
# COMPACT_ATOMS: atom_id res chain seq x y z
N MET A 1 -28.13 17.98 29.27
CA MET A 1 -27.40 17.10 28.34
C MET A 1 -26.42 17.96 27.58
N MET A 2 -25.13 17.79 27.84
CA MET A 2 -24.08 18.47 27.10
C MET A 2 -23.70 17.54 25.95
N GLN A 3 -24.12 17.89 24.73
CA GLN A 3 -23.79 17.12 23.54
C GLN A 3 -22.40 17.58 23.11
N ILE A 4 -21.38 16.82 23.53
CA ILE A 4 -20.02 16.97 23.00
C ILE A 4 -20.08 16.34 21.61
N ILE A 5 -20.25 17.17 20.57
CA ILE A 5 -20.01 16.74 19.19
C ILE A 5 -18.50 16.73 19.04
N SER A 6 -17.93 15.53 19.07
CA SER A 6 -16.51 15.32 18.85
C SER A 6 -16.18 15.54 17.37
N ASN A 7 -15.39 16.56 17.05
CA ASN A 7 -14.85 16.80 15.70
C ASN A 7 -13.65 15.87 15.38
N LEU A 8 -13.70 14.59 15.76
CA LEU A 8 -12.59 13.63 15.58
C LEU A 8 -12.54 12.98 14.18
N GLU A 9 -13.46 13.30 13.28
CA GLU A 9 -13.62 12.61 11.99
C GLU A 9 -12.96 13.30 10.78
N VAL A 10 -12.22 14.38 11.01
CA VAL A 10 -11.64 15.17 9.92
C VAL A 10 -10.25 15.69 10.28
N THR A 11 -9.34 15.69 9.31
CA THR A 11 -8.01 16.33 9.42
C THR A 11 -7.75 17.25 8.23
N GLN A 12 -6.88 18.24 8.40
CA GLN A 12 -6.49 19.10 7.27
C GLN A 12 -5.48 18.36 6.39
N LEU A 13 -5.70 18.38 5.09
CA LEU A 13 -4.72 17.91 4.12
C LEU A 13 -3.74 19.06 3.82
N VAL A 14 -2.50 18.95 4.31
CA VAL A 14 -1.44 19.93 4.04
C VAL A 14 -0.42 19.29 3.11
N VAL A 15 -0.49 19.59 1.81
CA VAL A 15 0.46 19.13 0.79
C VAL A 15 1.39 20.28 0.36
N GLU A 16 2.18 20.80 1.30
CA GLU A 16 3.03 21.97 1.01
C GLU A 16 4.30 21.62 0.22
N ASN A 17 4.71 20.34 0.18
CA ASN A 17 5.94 19.91 -0.49
C ASN A 17 5.76 18.58 -1.24
N PRO A 18 6.65 18.31 -2.21
CA PRO A 18 6.72 17.03 -2.91
C PRO A 18 7.05 15.82 -2.01
N ILE A 19 6.69 14.60 -2.43
CA ILE A 19 7.01 13.33 -1.74
C ILE A 19 8.49 13.06 -1.97
N GLY A 20 9.35 13.63 -1.14
CA GLY A 20 10.79 13.60 -1.39
C GLY A 20 11.24 14.51 -2.54
N GLN A 21 12.56 14.62 -2.74
CA GLN A 21 13.15 15.59 -3.67
C GLN A 21 12.86 15.28 -5.15
N ASP A 22 12.58 14.02 -5.49
CA ASP A 22 12.45 13.53 -6.87
C ASP A 22 11.07 12.94 -7.21
N ASN A 23 10.08 13.01 -6.31
CA ASN A 23 8.70 12.53 -6.56
C ASN A 23 7.64 13.55 -6.12
N PRO A 24 7.45 14.64 -6.88
CA PRO A 24 6.36 15.56 -6.60
C PRO A 24 5.00 14.88 -6.81
N PRO A 25 4.09 14.89 -5.82
CA PRO A 25 2.73 14.50 -6.06
C PRO A 25 2.18 15.52 -7.05
N LEU A 26 1.38 15.05 -8.01
CA LEU A 26 0.68 15.93 -8.92
C LEU A 26 -0.36 16.75 -8.14
N LEU A 27 0.07 17.90 -7.60
CA LEU A 27 -0.77 18.85 -6.87
C LEU A 27 -1.90 19.42 -7.73
N PHE A 28 -1.82 19.23 -9.05
CA PHE A 28 -2.76 19.72 -10.05
C PHE A 28 -3.11 18.60 -11.03
N THR A 29 -4.38 18.49 -11.41
CA THR A 29 -4.81 17.57 -12.48
C THR A 29 -4.30 18.08 -13.84
N HIS A 30 -3.99 17.18 -14.79
CA HIS A 30 -3.49 17.53 -16.14
C HIS A 30 -4.42 18.42 -17.00
N ASN A 31 -5.58 18.83 -16.47
CA ASN A 31 -6.41 19.85 -17.06
C ASN A 31 -5.94 21.19 -16.51
N GLY A 32 -5.20 21.98 -17.31
CA GLY A 32 -4.63 23.29 -16.97
C GLY A 32 -5.63 24.38 -16.61
N ASP A 33 -6.47 24.12 -15.61
CA ASP A 33 -7.38 25.04 -14.99
C ASP A 33 -6.69 25.68 -13.79
N ASP A 34 -6.04 26.81 -14.03
CA ASP A 34 -5.40 27.68 -13.03
C ASP A 34 -6.38 28.16 -11.92
N SER A 35 -7.67 27.81 -11.98
CA SER A 35 -8.65 28.09 -10.93
C SER A 35 -8.75 27.00 -9.85
N GLN A 36 -8.13 25.82 -10.03
CA GLN A 36 -8.06 24.80 -8.97
C GLN A 36 -7.14 25.28 -7.84
N LYS A 37 -7.73 25.53 -6.67
CA LYS A 37 -6.95 25.79 -5.45
C LYS A 37 -6.08 24.57 -5.16
N PRO A 38 -4.79 24.76 -4.80
CA PRO A 38 -3.94 23.65 -4.41
C PRO A 38 -4.59 22.86 -3.26
N PRO A 39 -4.45 21.52 -3.26
CA PRO A 39 -5.19 20.65 -2.34
C PRO A 39 -4.82 20.84 -0.86
N THR A 40 -3.83 21.71 -0.56
CA THR A 40 -3.38 22.13 0.77
C THR A 40 -4.43 22.78 1.66
N GLN A 41 -5.64 23.05 1.15
CA GLN A 41 -6.75 23.64 1.89
C GLN A 41 -7.95 22.70 2.07
N HIS A 42 -7.88 21.45 1.60
CA HIS A 42 -8.99 20.51 1.73
C HIS A 42 -9.04 19.85 3.10
N VAL A 43 -10.26 19.62 3.59
CA VAL A 43 -10.52 18.81 4.78
C VAL A 43 -10.63 17.35 4.36
N LEU A 44 -9.73 16.51 4.85
CA LEU A 44 -9.74 15.06 4.66
C LEU A 44 -10.74 14.43 5.64
N ALA A 45 -11.61 13.57 5.13
CA ALA A 45 -12.61 12.83 5.88
C ALA A 45 -12.38 11.32 5.72
N LEU A 46 -12.88 10.52 6.66
CA LEU A 46 -12.81 9.06 6.57
C LEU A 46 -13.36 8.52 5.24
N SER A 47 -14.48 9.08 4.79
CA SER A 47 -15.18 8.63 3.58
C SER A 47 -14.40 8.88 2.29
N ASP A 48 -13.31 9.65 2.33
CA ASP A 48 -12.42 9.77 1.18
C ASP A 48 -11.67 8.45 0.88
N PHE A 49 -11.57 7.56 1.87
CA PHE A 49 -10.94 6.23 1.75
C PHE A 49 -11.96 5.09 1.60
N ASP A 50 -13.25 5.39 1.60
CA ASP A 50 -14.29 4.39 1.43
C ASP A 50 -14.29 3.90 -0.02
N VAL A 51 -14.08 2.59 -0.19
CA VAL A 51 -14.12 1.93 -1.49
C VAL A 51 -15.24 0.91 -1.46
N ASP A 52 -16.17 1.03 -2.41
CA ASP A 52 -17.21 0.03 -2.62
C ASP A 52 -16.61 -1.20 -3.34
N TRP A 53 -15.91 -2.03 -2.57
CA TRP A 53 -15.24 -3.23 -3.09
C TRP A 53 -16.19 -4.21 -3.76
N GLN A 54 -17.45 -4.25 -3.33
CA GLN A 54 -18.45 -5.14 -3.90
C GLN A 54 -18.80 -4.75 -5.33
N ASN A 55 -18.81 -3.45 -5.63
CA ASN A 55 -19.05 -2.94 -6.99
C ASN A 55 -17.76 -2.76 -7.80
N LYS A 56 -16.61 -2.60 -7.14
CA LYS A 56 -15.30 -2.43 -7.79
C LYS A 56 -14.74 -3.76 -8.32
N LEU A 57 -15.11 -4.89 -7.73
CA LEU A 57 -14.68 -6.22 -8.14
C LEU A 57 -15.83 -7.01 -8.76
N THR A 58 -15.56 -7.60 -9.92
CA THR A 58 -16.49 -8.52 -10.60
C THR A 58 -16.22 -9.98 -10.19
N ASP A 59 -17.23 -10.83 -10.34
CA ASP A 59 -17.07 -12.28 -10.09
C ASP A 59 -15.97 -12.89 -10.98
N GLU A 60 -15.85 -12.45 -12.25
CA GLU A 60 -14.79 -12.92 -13.17
C GLU A 60 -13.38 -12.56 -12.67
N GLN A 61 -13.20 -11.36 -12.10
CA GLN A 61 -11.92 -10.97 -11.49
C GLN A 61 -11.61 -11.79 -10.24
N LEU A 62 -12.62 -12.10 -9.42
CA LEU A 62 -12.46 -12.95 -8.25
C LEU A 62 -12.11 -14.39 -8.64
N ASP A 63 -12.78 -14.96 -9.65
CA ASP A 63 -12.48 -16.28 -10.19
C ASP A 63 -11.06 -16.35 -10.74
N LYS A 64 -10.66 -15.33 -11.51
CA LYS A 64 -9.29 -15.22 -12.03
C LYS A 64 -8.26 -15.08 -10.92
N PHE A 65 -8.56 -14.29 -9.88
CA PHE A 65 -7.69 -14.18 -8.71
C PHE A 65 -7.52 -15.53 -7.99
N VAL A 66 -8.59 -16.32 -7.87
CA VAL A 66 -8.50 -17.67 -7.28
C VAL A 66 -7.63 -18.60 -8.14
N ASP A 67 -7.80 -18.58 -9.46
CA ASP A 67 -7.08 -19.44 -10.40
C ASP A 67 -5.59 -19.06 -10.53
N ASP A 68 -5.30 -17.79 -10.77
CA ASP A 68 -3.92 -17.30 -11.00
C ASP A 68 -3.19 -17.01 -9.67
N GLY A 69 -3.93 -16.72 -8.60
CA GLY A 69 -3.38 -16.32 -7.29
C GLY A 69 -3.00 -14.85 -7.19
N TRP A 70 -3.30 -14.03 -8.19
CA TRP A 70 -2.97 -12.60 -8.18
C TRP A 70 -3.91 -11.77 -9.06
N MET A 71 -3.99 -10.45 -8.81
CA MET A 71 -4.73 -9.49 -9.63
C MET A 71 -4.22 -8.06 -9.44
N ILE A 72 -4.65 -7.17 -10.33
CA ILE A 72 -4.37 -5.72 -10.28
C ILE A 72 -5.70 -4.95 -10.25
N ILE A 73 -5.74 -3.90 -9.44
CA ILE A 73 -6.83 -2.93 -9.40
C ILE A 73 -6.23 -1.53 -9.55
N ASP A 74 -6.57 -0.85 -10.64
CA ASP A 74 -6.18 0.54 -10.87
C ASP A 74 -7.26 1.51 -10.38
N GLY A 75 -6.85 2.73 -10.05
CA GLY A 75 -7.77 3.81 -9.67
C GLY A 75 -8.55 3.47 -8.40
N VAL A 76 -7.88 2.96 -7.36
CA VAL A 76 -8.55 2.52 -6.12
C VAL A 76 -9.23 3.68 -5.42
N PHE A 77 -8.53 4.78 -5.23
CA PHE A 77 -9.01 5.95 -4.51
C PHE A 77 -9.22 7.14 -5.44
N GLU A 78 -10.09 8.04 -5.02
CA GLU A 78 -10.15 9.38 -5.59
C GLU A 78 -8.85 10.17 -5.29
N ASN A 79 -8.56 11.17 -6.11
CA ASN A 79 -7.30 11.91 -6.07
C ASN A 79 -6.97 12.46 -4.67
N LYS A 80 -7.99 12.89 -3.92
CA LYS A 80 -7.83 13.47 -2.58
C LYS A 80 -7.22 12.49 -1.57
N ALA A 81 -7.67 11.23 -1.56
CA ALA A 81 -7.13 10.20 -0.66
C ALA A 81 -5.75 9.71 -1.12
N LEU A 82 -5.54 9.59 -2.44
CA LEU A 82 -4.22 9.30 -3.00
C LEU A 82 -3.19 10.36 -2.57
N LEU A 83 -3.50 11.65 -2.76
CA LEU A 83 -2.65 12.76 -2.35
C LEU A 83 -2.36 12.75 -0.84
N ALA A 84 -3.33 12.35 -0.01
CA ALA A 84 -3.14 12.23 1.43
C ALA A 84 -2.12 11.13 1.79
N LEU A 85 -2.22 9.95 1.18
CA LEU A 85 -1.26 8.85 1.38
C LEU A 85 0.13 9.21 0.89
N GLN A 86 0.19 9.85 -0.27
CA GLN A 86 1.40 10.40 -0.86
C GLN A 86 2.08 11.41 0.08
N SER A 87 1.32 12.39 0.56
CA SER A 87 1.81 13.41 1.49
C SER A 87 2.34 12.78 2.77
N GLU A 88 1.54 11.93 3.41
CA GLU A 88 1.94 11.24 4.64
C GLU A 88 3.24 10.45 4.41
N SER A 89 3.29 9.62 3.37
CA SER A 89 4.50 8.89 2.94
C SER A 89 5.74 9.77 2.74
N GLY A 90 5.58 11.03 2.30
CA GLY A 90 6.68 11.96 2.04
C GLY A 90 7.28 12.61 3.29
N PHE A 91 6.53 12.67 4.39
CA PHE A 91 6.92 13.38 5.62
C PHE A 91 7.19 12.46 6.82
N ILE A 92 7.04 11.15 6.68
CA ILE A 92 7.34 10.20 7.76
C ILE A 92 8.83 9.88 7.87
N ASP A 93 9.28 9.69 9.11
CA ASP A 93 10.61 9.15 9.40
C ASP A 93 10.63 7.63 9.19
N TYR A 94 11.15 7.22 8.04
CA TYR A 94 11.41 5.82 7.72
C TYR A 94 12.56 5.23 8.56
N ARG A 95 12.49 3.92 8.79
CA ARG A 95 13.57 3.12 9.40
C ARG A 95 13.98 2.02 8.43
N ASP A 96 15.23 1.57 8.49
CA ASP A 96 15.67 0.46 7.64
C ASP A 96 14.83 -0.81 7.92
N ALA A 97 14.42 -1.53 6.87
CA ALA A 97 13.67 -2.77 7.04
C ALA A 97 14.55 -3.90 7.60
N GLU A 98 14.05 -4.61 8.60
CA GLU A 98 14.69 -5.82 9.14
C GLU A 98 14.10 -7.10 8.53
N LEU A 99 14.93 -8.12 8.35
CA LEU A 99 14.46 -9.48 8.04
C LEU A 99 14.01 -10.18 9.33
N THR A 100 13.18 -11.22 9.22
CA THR A 100 12.55 -11.98 10.33
C THR A 100 13.54 -12.60 11.35
N ALA A 101 14.85 -12.42 11.18
CA ALA A 101 15.92 -12.88 12.05
C ALA A 101 16.87 -11.76 12.55
N GLY A 102 16.51 -10.48 12.43
CA GLY A 102 17.28 -9.34 12.98
C GLY A 102 18.63 -9.06 12.29
N ILE A 103 18.93 -9.74 11.17
CA ILE A 103 20.16 -9.53 10.39
C ILE A 103 19.79 -8.83 9.08
N ARG A 104 20.23 -7.58 8.94
CA ARG A 104 20.18 -6.84 7.68
C ARG A 104 21.17 -7.45 6.69
N VAL A 105 20.69 -7.83 5.52
CA VAL A 105 21.55 -8.03 4.35
C VAL A 105 21.04 -7.08 3.27
N SER A 106 21.69 -5.92 3.15
CA SER A 106 21.33 -4.87 2.17
C SER A 106 21.29 -5.37 0.73
N ASN A 107 21.93 -6.51 0.44
CA ASN A 107 21.91 -7.15 -0.88
C ASN A 107 20.62 -7.95 -1.15
N ILE A 108 19.81 -8.22 -0.12
CA ILE A 108 18.56 -8.98 -0.23
C ILE A 108 17.35 -8.04 -0.25
N ARG A 109 17.30 -7.09 0.71
CA ARG A 109 16.21 -6.12 0.90
C ARG A 109 16.79 -4.75 1.23
N GLY A 110 16.40 -3.73 0.46
CA GLY A 110 16.97 -2.38 0.54
C GLY A 110 15.99 -1.25 0.85
N ASP A 111 14.73 -1.55 1.15
CA ASP A 111 13.75 -0.54 1.53
C ASP A 111 13.90 -0.07 2.98
N GLN A 112 13.43 1.16 3.18
CA GLN A 112 13.14 1.72 4.47
C GLN A 112 11.62 1.68 4.67
N ILE A 113 11.17 1.29 5.85
CA ILE A 113 9.76 1.09 6.16
C ILE A 113 9.30 1.92 7.35
N ARG A 114 7.99 2.15 7.41
CA ARG A 114 7.32 2.69 8.58
C ARG A 114 5.95 2.04 8.74
N TRP A 115 5.78 1.28 9.83
CA TRP A 115 4.51 0.63 10.16
C TRP A 115 3.40 1.67 10.36
N ILE A 116 2.24 1.39 9.77
CA ILE A 116 1.03 2.19 9.91
C ILE A 116 0.40 1.87 11.26
N THR A 117 0.02 2.91 11.98
CA THR A 117 -0.63 2.92 13.28
C THR A 117 -1.76 3.93 13.23
N GLU A 118 -2.57 4.01 14.29
CA GLU A 118 -3.67 4.98 14.40
C GLU A 118 -3.24 6.45 14.35
N ASN A 119 -1.94 6.74 14.51
CA ASN A 119 -1.39 8.10 14.44
C ASN A 119 -1.17 8.59 13.00
N PHE A 120 -1.24 7.70 12.02
CA PHE A 120 -1.14 8.02 10.59
C PHE A 120 -2.55 8.10 10.01
N PHE A 121 -3.13 9.29 9.93
CA PHE A 121 -4.53 9.44 9.54
C PHE A 121 -4.82 8.80 8.17
N ALA A 122 -4.01 9.10 7.15
CA ALA A 122 -4.25 8.59 5.81
C ALA A 122 -4.00 7.07 5.75
N GLY A 123 -2.86 6.62 6.28
CA GLY A 123 -2.49 5.21 6.32
C GLY A 123 -3.48 4.37 7.12
N PHE A 124 -4.00 4.90 8.24
CA PHE A 124 -4.99 4.23 9.06
C PHE A 124 -6.29 3.99 8.29
N TYR A 125 -6.82 4.99 7.58
CA TYR A 125 -8.05 4.82 6.80
C TYR A 125 -7.85 4.04 5.50
N TYR A 126 -6.67 4.10 4.88
CA TYR A 126 -6.27 3.11 3.88
C TYR A 126 -6.38 1.69 4.44
N LEU A 127 -5.82 1.43 5.63
CA LEU A 127 -5.86 0.10 6.24
C LEU A 127 -7.29 -0.34 6.59
N GLN A 128 -8.17 0.58 7.00
CA GLN A 128 -9.59 0.27 7.18
C GLN A 128 -10.27 -0.12 5.86
N SER A 129 -9.95 0.56 4.75
CA SER A 129 -10.43 0.20 3.42
C SER A 129 -9.96 -1.21 3.00
N ILE A 130 -8.69 -1.55 3.26
CA ILE A 130 -8.16 -2.89 3.02
C ILE A 130 -8.81 -3.94 3.93
N ASN A 131 -9.13 -3.61 5.18
CA ASN A 131 -9.90 -4.51 6.06
C ASN A 131 -11.31 -4.78 5.50
N ALA A 132 -11.96 -3.79 4.90
CA ALA A 132 -13.24 -3.98 4.21
C ALA A 132 -13.09 -4.92 2.99
N LEU A 133 -11.99 -4.83 2.25
CA LEU A 133 -11.65 -5.78 1.19
C LEU A 133 -11.42 -7.20 1.73
N GLY A 134 -10.67 -7.35 2.82
CA GLY A 134 -10.48 -8.64 3.49
C GLY A 134 -11.82 -9.25 3.95
N ALA A 135 -12.75 -8.43 4.42
CA ALA A 135 -14.10 -8.88 4.76
C ALA A 135 -14.90 -9.34 3.53
N LEU A 136 -14.72 -8.71 2.37
CA LEU A 136 -15.29 -9.20 1.10
C LEU A 136 -14.68 -10.55 0.72
N PHE A 137 -13.35 -10.69 0.73
CA PHE A 137 -12.68 -11.95 0.43
C PHE A 137 -13.08 -13.08 1.39
N ASN A 138 -13.33 -12.79 2.66
CA ASN A 138 -13.86 -13.79 3.58
C ASN A 138 -15.25 -14.29 3.18
N ARG A 139 -16.13 -13.40 2.71
CA ARG A 139 -17.49 -13.78 2.30
C ARG A 139 -17.51 -14.51 0.97
N SER A 140 -16.70 -14.06 0.01
CA SER A 140 -16.71 -14.57 -1.36
C SER A 140 -15.79 -15.79 -1.55
N LEU A 141 -14.64 -15.81 -0.87
CA LEU A 141 -13.55 -16.77 -1.08
C LEU A 141 -13.24 -17.64 0.14
N PHE A 142 -13.93 -17.43 1.27
CA PHE A 142 -13.65 -18.11 2.54
C PHE A 142 -12.19 -17.98 3.02
N ALA A 143 -11.54 -16.84 2.74
CA ALA A 143 -10.11 -16.63 2.95
C ALA A 143 -9.61 -16.77 4.42
N GLY A 144 -10.50 -16.59 5.39
CA GLY A 144 -10.19 -16.74 6.83
C GLY A 144 -9.33 -15.60 7.39
N ILE A 145 -9.32 -14.44 6.74
CA ILE A 145 -8.63 -13.22 7.17
C ILE A 145 -9.27 -12.70 8.46
N ARG A 146 -8.46 -12.32 9.43
CA ARG A 146 -8.90 -11.81 10.74
C ARG A 146 -8.50 -10.36 10.98
N HIS A 147 -7.32 -9.96 10.51
CA HIS A 147 -6.82 -8.60 10.62
C HIS A 147 -5.83 -8.33 9.48
N SER A 148 -5.47 -7.06 9.29
CA SER A 148 -4.42 -6.67 8.36
C SER A 148 -3.40 -5.77 9.05
N GLU A 149 -2.14 -5.87 8.63
CA GLU A 149 -1.05 -4.98 9.04
C GLU A 149 -0.44 -4.36 7.78
N ALA A 150 -0.01 -3.09 7.86
CA ALA A 150 0.56 -2.41 6.71
C ALA A 150 1.72 -1.49 7.12
N HIS A 151 2.64 -1.27 6.19
CA HIS A 151 3.69 -0.27 6.35
C HIS A 151 3.89 0.51 5.05
N TYR A 152 4.25 1.78 5.18
CA TYR A 152 4.89 2.52 4.10
C TYR A 152 6.25 1.90 3.81
N ALA A 153 6.66 1.89 2.55
CA ALA A 153 7.96 1.41 2.10
C ALA A 153 8.54 2.36 1.04
N CYS A 154 9.80 2.71 1.22
CA CYS A 154 10.57 3.55 0.32
C CYS A 154 11.86 2.83 -0.09
N TYR A 155 12.01 2.54 -1.38
CA TYR A 155 13.28 2.06 -1.95
C TYR A 155 14.09 3.26 -2.46
N PRO A 156 15.29 3.49 -1.92
CA PRO A 156 16.22 4.46 -2.51
C PRO A 156 16.69 3.99 -3.90
N VAL A 157 17.25 4.91 -4.68
CA VAL A 157 17.86 4.62 -5.98
C VAL A 157 18.93 3.53 -5.84
N GLY A 158 18.91 2.55 -6.73
CA GLY A 158 19.85 1.42 -6.77
C GLY A 158 19.43 0.22 -5.91
N PHE A 159 18.29 0.29 -5.22
CA PHE A 159 17.78 -0.81 -4.40
C PHE A 159 16.54 -1.47 -4.98
N GLY A 160 16.34 -2.72 -4.56
CA GLY A 160 15.18 -3.56 -4.84
C GLY A 160 15.02 -4.61 -3.74
N TYR A 161 14.28 -5.67 -4.03
CA TYR A 161 14.12 -6.83 -3.16
C TYR A 161 14.22 -8.09 -4.01
N GLN A 162 15.21 -8.93 -3.73
CA GLN A 162 15.37 -10.24 -4.35
C GLN A 162 14.13 -11.14 -4.21
N TRP A 163 14.06 -12.18 -5.04
CA TRP A 163 13.01 -13.19 -5.00
C TRP A 163 12.73 -13.72 -3.59
N HIS A 164 11.47 -13.65 -3.18
CA HIS A 164 10.97 -14.16 -1.91
C HIS A 164 9.48 -14.51 -1.99
N SER A 165 8.99 -15.18 -0.95
CA SER A 165 7.56 -15.23 -0.62
C SER A 165 7.36 -14.48 0.69
N ASP A 166 6.20 -13.85 0.84
CA ASP A 166 5.85 -13.11 2.06
C ASP A 166 5.57 -14.01 3.25
N ASN A 167 5.32 -15.30 2.99
CA ASN A 167 5.08 -16.32 3.98
C ASN A 167 6.33 -17.23 4.10
N PRO A 168 7.24 -16.95 5.03
CA PRO A 168 8.46 -17.74 5.16
C PRO A 168 8.13 -19.17 5.63
N ALA A 169 8.95 -20.13 5.20
CA ALA A 169 8.75 -21.56 5.48
C ALA A 169 8.47 -21.84 6.96
N GLY A 170 7.30 -22.43 7.24
CA GLY A 170 6.85 -22.77 8.59
C GLY A 170 5.95 -21.74 9.25
N ARG A 171 5.65 -20.62 8.58
CA ARG A 171 4.54 -19.72 8.94
C ARG A 171 3.40 -19.87 7.92
N ASP A 172 2.17 -19.66 8.36
CA ASP A 172 0.95 -19.68 7.53
C ASP A 172 -0.01 -18.55 7.96
N GLU A 173 0.56 -17.44 8.41
CA GLU A 173 -0.20 -16.38 9.06
C GLU A 173 -0.70 -15.36 8.04
N ARG A 174 0.09 -15.11 6.99
CA ARG A 174 -0.21 -14.16 5.91
C ARG A 174 -0.91 -14.90 4.79
N VAL A 175 -2.15 -14.51 4.50
CA VAL A 175 -3.00 -15.17 3.51
C VAL A 175 -2.88 -14.46 2.17
N ILE A 176 -3.09 -13.14 2.19
CA ILE A 176 -3.08 -12.29 1.00
C ILE A 176 -2.15 -11.12 1.26
N SER A 177 -1.27 -10.86 0.31
CA SER A 177 -0.43 -9.68 0.24
C SER A 177 -1.05 -8.65 -0.70
N ALA A 178 -0.89 -7.39 -0.35
CA ALA A 178 -1.34 -6.26 -1.16
C ALA A 178 -0.26 -5.16 -1.19
N VAL A 179 0.02 -4.63 -2.37
CA VAL A 179 0.98 -3.54 -2.58
C VAL A 179 0.28 -2.40 -3.29
N PHE A 180 0.14 -1.27 -2.60
CA PHE A 180 -0.43 -0.03 -3.15
C PHE A 180 0.68 0.94 -3.54
N TYR A 181 0.63 1.49 -4.74
CA TYR A 181 1.68 2.35 -5.29
C TYR A 181 1.34 3.84 -5.22
N LEU A 182 2.39 4.65 -5.01
CA LEU A 182 2.29 6.09 -4.74
C LEU A 182 3.08 6.96 -5.74
N ASN A 183 3.59 6.37 -6.83
CA ASN A 183 4.58 7.01 -7.69
C ASN A 183 3.96 7.61 -8.95
N ASP A 184 3.97 8.94 -9.03
CA ASP A 184 3.48 9.66 -10.20
C ASP A 184 4.51 9.64 -11.34
N ASP A 185 4.00 9.66 -12.57
CA ASP A 185 4.79 9.71 -13.81
C ASP A 185 5.90 8.64 -13.88
N TRP A 186 5.59 7.40 -13.49
CA TRP A 186 6.55 6.29 -13.53
C TRP A 186 6.68 5.71 -14.95
N SER A 187 7.91 5.58 -15.42
CA SER A 187 8.25 5.06 -16.75
C SER A 187 9.07 3.77 -16.67
N ASP A 188 9.18 3.04 -17.79
CA ASP A 188 9.99 1.82 -17.86
C ASP A 188 11.47 2.08 -17.53
N SER A 189 12.00 3.28 -17.81
CA SER A 189 13.38 3.65 -17.50
C SER A 189 13.66 3.80 -16.00
N ASP A 190 12.62 4.04 -15.19
CA ASP A 190 12.74 4.22 -13.75
C ASP A 190 12.94 2.88 -13.00
N GLY A 191 12.76 1.74 -13.69
CA GLY A 191 12.91 0.40 -13.10
C GLY A 191 11.89 0.15 -11.98
N GLY A 192 12.28 -0.58 -10.94
CA GLY A 192 11.46 -0.73 -9.73
C GLY A 192 10.18 -1.57 -9.88
N ALA A 193 10.02 -2.27 -10.99
CA ALA A 193 8.84 -3.11 -11.24
C ALA A 193 8.75 -4.25 -10.22
N LEU A 194 7.52 -4.58 -9.84
CA LEU A 194 7.23 -5.84 -9.14
C LEU A 194 7.14 -6.95 -10.17
N GLU A 195 7.84 -8.04 -9.94
CA GLU A 195 7.69 -9.27 -10.71
C GLU A 195 7.06 -10.33 -9.82
N VAL A 196 5.96 -10.93 -10.26
CA VAL A 196 5.21 -11.99 -9.55
C VAL A 196 5.16 -13.23 -10.44
N VAL A 197 5.39 -14.40 -9.86
CA VAL A 197 5.16 -15.69 -10.52
C VAL A 197 3.80 -16.21 -10.06
N ASP A 198 2.87 -16.37 -10.99
CA ASP A 198 1.53 -16.86 -10.70
C ASP A 198 1.51 -18.37 -10.36
N LYS A 199 0.33 -18.89 -9.99
CA LYS A 199 0.15 -20.31 -9.65
C LYS A 199 0.51 -21.29 -10.77
N HIS A 200 0.57 -20.81 -12.01
CA HIS A 200 0.89 -21.60 -13.20
C HIS A 200 2.37 -21.47 -13.61
N GLY A 201 3.17 -20.71 -12.85
CA GLY A 201 4.58 -20.48 -13.12
C GLY A 201 4.85 -19.39 -14.17
N VAL A 202 3.84 -18.58 -14.52
CA VAL A 202 3.98 -17.49 -15.48
C VAL A 202 4.45 -16.23 -14.75
N HIS A 203 5.45 -15.56 -15.32
CA HIS A 203 6.01 -14.32 -14.78
C HIS A 203 5.20 -13.11 -15.27
N HIS A 204 4.82 -12.25 -14.34
CA HIS A 204 4.10 -11.01 -14.60
C HIS A 204 4.88 -9.83 -14.05
N THR A 205 5.09 -8.80 -14.87
CA THR A 205 5.81 -7.58 -14.49
C THR A 205 4.82 -6.43 -14.35
N VAL A 206 4.85 -5.74 -13.21
CA VAL A 206 3.92 -4.66 -12.86
C VAL A 206 4.69 -3.40 -12.48
N MET A 207 4.43 -2.33 -13.22
CA MET A 207 5.02 -1.02 -12.92
C MET A 207 4.36 -0.39 -11.69
N PRO A 208 5.14 0.26 -10.80
CA PRO A 208 4.67 0.81 -9.54
C PRO A 208 3.98 2.17 -9.71
N VAL A 209 3.03 2.27 -10.63
CA VAL A 209 2.30 3.51 -10.96
C VAL A 209 1.33 3.88 -9.85
N ALA A 210 1.21 5.17 -9.52
CA ALA A 210 0.30 5.67 -8.48
C ALA A 210 -1.14 5.15 -8.63
N ASN A 211 -1.79 4.93 -7.49
CA ASN A 211 -3.18 4.47 -7.38
C ASN A 211 -3.47 3.07 -7.92
N ARG A 212 -2.41 2.28 -8.16
CA ARG A 212 -2.48 0.85 -8.46
C ARG A 212 -2.34 0.04 -7.18
N LEU A 213 -3.20 -0.95 -7.03
CA LEU A 213 -3.15 -1.98 -6.01
C LEU A 213 -2.89 -3.34 -6.67
N VAL A 214 -1.79 -3.98 -6.33
CA VAL A 214 -1.51 -5.37 -6.70
C VAL A 214 -1.86 -6.25 -5.51
N ILE A 215 -2.61 -7.33 -5.75
CA ILE A 215 -3.04 -8.28 -4.72
C ILE A 215 -2.59 -9.66 -5.15
N PHE A 216 -2.01 -10.43 -4.25
CA PHE A 216 -1.53 -11.77 -4.54
C PHE A 216 -1.57 -12.66 -3.29
N ASP A 217 -1.70 -13.97 -3.48
CA ASP A 217 -1.53 -14.94 -2.41
C ASP A 217 -0.11 -14.80 -1.83
N SER A 218 0.02 -14.72 -0.51
CA SER A 218 1.31 -14.44 0.15
C SER A 218 2.38 -15.51 -0.11
N ASP A 219 1.98 -16.70 -0.56
CA ASP A 219 2.87 -17.80 -0.94
C ASP A 219 3.51 -17.62 -2.33
N LEU A 220 3.01 -16.70 -3.17
CA LEU A 220 3.58 -16.47 -4.50
C LEU A 220 4.99 -15.88 -4.41
N GLN A 221 5.88 -16.41 -5.25
CA GLN A 221 7.22 -15.87 -5.42
C GLN A 221 7.15 -14.54 -6.14
N HIS A 222 7.84 -13.55 -5.59
CA HIS A 222 7.92 -12.23 -6.18
C HIS A 222 9.24 -11.54 -5.85
N GLN A 223 9.59 -10.54 -6.65
CA GLN A 223 10.74 -9.66 -6.43
C GLN A 223 10.39 -8.23 -6.80
N VAL A 224 11.13 -7.27 -6.22
CA VAL A 224 11.14 -5.88 -6.64
C VAL A 224 12.44 -5.64 -7.39
N GLN A 225 12.34 -5.33 -8.69
CA GLN A 225 13.48 -4.96 -9.50
C GLN A 225 14.16 -3.70 -8.97
N ILE A 226 15.42 -3.49 -9.34
CA ILE A 226 16.16 -2.31 -8.91
C ILE A 226 15.45 -1.05 -9.43
N ALA A 227 15.18 -0.11 -8.53
CA ALA A 227 14.63 1.20 -8.87
C ALA A 227 15.75 2.18 -9.20
N HIS A 228 15.59 2.96 -10.27
CA HIS A 228 16.50 4.04 -10.68
C HIS A 228 16.02 5.42 -10.21
N ARG A 229 14.85 5.47 -9.58
CA ARG A 229 14.22 6.60 -8.93
C ARG A 229 13.67 6.14 -7.57
N GLN A 230 13.49 7.06 -6.62
CA GLN A 230 12.91 6.71 -5.32
C GLN A 230 11.50 6.14 -5.49
N ARG A 231 11.27 4.93 -4.98
CA ARG A 231 10.02 4.17 -5.17
C ARG A 231 9.27 4.02 -3.85
N TYR A 232 8.05 4.53 -3.83
CA TYR A 232 7.13 4.52 -2.70
C TYR A 232 5.99 3.52 -2.89
N SER A 233 5.64 2.83 -1.81
CA SER A 233 4.50 1.90 -1.79
C SER A 233 3.99 1.71 -0.36
N ILE A 234 2.79 1.15 -0.23
CA ILE A 234 2.28 0.60 1.03
C ILE A 234 2.20 -0.91 0.86
N ALA A 235 2.99 -1.66 1.63
CA ALA A 235 2.89 -3.12 1.69
C ALA A 235 1.92 -3.49 2.80
N THR A 236 0.99 -4.40 2.51
CA THR A 236 -0.08 -4.83 3.42
C THR A 236 -0.18 -6.34 3.43
N TRP A 237 -0.32 -6.92 4.61
CA TRP A 237 -0.57 -8.35 4.78
C TRP A 237 -1.91 -8.56 5.48
N MET A 238 -2.80 -9.30 4.83
CA MET A 238 -4.07 -9.77 5.38
C MET A 238 -3.82 -11.13 6.05
N ARG A 239 -4.05 -11.21 7.36
CA ARG A 239 -3.56 -12.30 8.19
C ARG A 239 -4.68 -13.10 8.85
N ARG A 240 -4.43 -14.39 9.12
CA ARG A 240 -5.38 -15.32 9.77
C ARG A 240 -5.06 -15.66 11.22
N ASP A 241 -3.92 -15.22 11.75
CA ASP A 241 -3.57 -15.38 13.15
C ASP A 241 -4.38 -14.44 14.06
N GLY A 242 -4.28 -14.66 15.38
CA GLY A 242 -4.86 -13.73 16.34
C GLY A 242 -4.14 -12.38 16.28
N LEU A 243 -4.80 -11.31 16.74
CA LEU A 243 -4.14 -10.02 16.95
C LEU A 243 -2.92 -10.23 17.85
N VAL A 244 -1.73 -10.13 17.27
CA VAL A 244 -0.50 -9.98 18.05
C VAL A 244 -0.51 -8.52 18.52
N PRO A 245 -0.54 -8.22 19.83
CA PRO A 245 -0.44 -6.85 20.30
C PRO A 245 0.82 -6.23 19.68
N PHE A 246 0.70 -5.04 19.10
CA PHE A 246 1.86 -4.26 18.70
C PHE A 246 2.77 -4.15 19.93
N VAL A 247 3.91 -4.85 19.91
CA VAL A 247 4.97 -4.57 20.85
C VAL A 247 5.56 -3.27 20.33
N GLU A 248 5.16 -2.14 20.93
CA GLU A 248 5.97 -0.94 20.83
C GLU A 248 7.34 -1.33 21.37
N ASP A 249 8.31 -1.48 20.47
CA ASP A 249 9.71 -1.49 20.87
C ASP A 249 10.00 -0.14 21.53
N ASN A 250 9.87 -0.12 22.86
CA ASN A 250 10.34 0.95 23.71
C ASN A 250 11.87 0.95 23.67
N ILE A 251 12.45 1.55 22.63
CA ILE A 251 13.85 2.00 22.61
C ILE A 251 13.95 3.35 21.92
#